data_AF-A0A662L017-F1
#
_entry.id   AF-A0A662L017-F1
#
_cell.length_a   1.000
_cell.length_b   1.000
_cell.length_c   1.000
_cell.angle_alpha   90.00
_cell.angle_beta   90.00
_cell.angle_gamma   90.00
#
_symmetry.space_group_name_H-M   'P 1'
#
loop_
_entity.id
_entity.type
_entity.pdbx_description
1 polymer ?
#
loop_
_entity_poly.entity_id
_entity_poly.type
_entity_poly.pdbx_seq_one_letter_code
_entity_poly.pdbx_strand_id
1 'polypeptide(L)'
;MMIKMHDDENWTPKIGNYYLDDDDLKYLSTCGHDEIIVVDINMENVHEICKFASLRIYDHHISQPINCAKEHYNPYLWGEKFPSATTVIMKRFCMEANYLVALGIIGDNGPRCMELDEYEIVKRVMEKENVSFDYLENVVQLLDSSYRVGDRRGVIENVHLALQGLEDIANENRLIRSADIVEKEVNKWVEKANFINNILMLRMQSNMNIISLVARRLVWGNVGQTAVVLNEKDDKDELYVRSTEKDLSIIISRAKKFGYNAGGKREVVGVVLPKGEGEKFMKHVLEVIM
;
A
#
# COMPACT_ATOMS: atom_id res chain seq x y z
N MET A 1 20.16 -8.24 -20.00
CA MET A 1 19.34 -8.78 -21.11
C MET A 1 17.88 -8.58 -20.71
N MET A 2 17.19 -7.58 -21.28
CA MET A 2 15.74 -7.44 -21.09
C MET A 2 15.06 -8.41 -22.03
N ILE A 3 14.45 -9.46 -21.48
CA ILE A 3 13.52 -10.29 -22.23
C ILE A 3 12.23 -9.50 -22.30
N LYS A 4 11.93 -8.89 -23.46
CA LYS A 4 10.57 -8.43 -23.77
C LYS A 4 9.75 -9.70 -24.02
N MET A 5 8.92 -10.09 -23.07
CA MET A 5 7.84 -11.02 -23.34
C MET A 5 6.80 -10.28 -24.17
N HIS A 6 6.35 -10.90 -25.25
CA HIS A 6 5.64 -10.22 -26.34
C HIS A 6 4.12 -10.11 -26.12
N ASP A 7 3.59 -10.58 -24.98
CA ASP A 7 2.15 -10.64 -24.65
C ASP A 7 1.90 -10.51 -23.12
N ASP A 8 2.50 -9.53 -22.45
CA ASP A 8 2.32 -9.35 -21.00
C ASP A 8 1.12 -8.42 -20.68
N GLU A 9 0.24 -8.85 -19.78
CA GLU A 9 -0.85 -8.03 -19.24
C GLU A 9 -0.55 -7.61 -17.79
N ASN A 10 -0.54 -6.30 -17.53
CA ASN A 10 -0.51 -5.77 -16.16
C ASN A 10 -1.93 -5.71 -15.59
N TRP A 11 -2.10 -6.20 -14.37
CA TRP A 11 -3.39 -6.26 -13.70
C TRP A 11 -3.23 -6.04 -12.19
N THR A 12 -4.25 -5.44 -11.56
CA THR A 12 -4.32 -5.23 -10.11
C THR A 12 -5.72 -5.56 -9.61
N PRO A 13 -5.93 -6.06 -8.39
CA PRO A 13 -7.27 -6.23 -7.82
C PRO A 13 -8.11 -4.94 -7.85
N LYS A 14 -9.40 -5.04 -7.51
CA LYS A 14 -10.22 -3.85 -7.25
C LYS A 14 -9.52 -2.98 -6.20
N ILE A 15 -9.48 -1.67 -6.43
CA ILE A 15 -8.76 -0.75 -5.53
C ILE A 15 -9.32 -0.87 -4.10
N GLY A 16 -8.41 -1.04 -3.14
CA GLY A 16 -8.76 -1.23 -1.73
C GLY A 16 -9.11 -2.68 -1.37
N ASN A 17 -9.06 -3.63 -2.31
CA ASN A 17 -9.11 -5.06 -2.03
C ASN A 17 -7.70 -5.62 -1.92
N TYR A 18 -7.44 -6.31 -0.81
CA TYR A 18 -6.21 -7.09 -0.58
C TYR A 18 -6.47 -8.59 -0.72
N TYR A 19 -7.42 -8.95 -1.57
CA TYR A 19 -7.87 -10.31 -1.89
C TYR A 19 -8.43 -10.30 -3.32
N LEU A 20 -8.51 -11.47 -3.94
CA LEU A 20 -9.19 -11.66 -5.23
C LEU A 20 -10.66 -11.97 -4.95
N ASP A 21 -11.61 -11.23 -5.52
CA ASP A 21 -13.01 -11.65 -5.45
C ASP A 21 -13.38 -12.65 -6.56
N ASP A 22 -14.63 -13.11 -6.56
CA ASP A 22 -15.10 -14.09 -7.55
C ASP A 22 -15.02 -13.54 -8.98
N ASP A 23 -15.19 -12.23 -9.18
CA ASP A 23 -15.05 -11.60 -10.49
C ASP A 23 -13.58 -11.58 -10.93
N ASP A 24 -12.68 -11.27 -10.00
CA ASP A 24 -11.23 -11.27 -10.23
C ASP A 24 -10.74 -12.66 -10.61
N LEU A 25 -11.10 -13.70 -9.85
CA LEU A 25 -10.73 -15.09 -10.14
C LEU A 25 -11.32 -15.56 -11.47
N LYS A 26 -12.58 -15.23 -11.74
CA LYS A 26 -13.23 -15.55 -13.00
C LYS A 26 -12.49 -14.89 -14.16
N TYR A 27 -12.18 -13.60 -14.07
CA TYR A 27 -11.41 -12.87 -15.07
C TYR A 27 -10.10 -13.59 -15.39
N LEU A 28 -9.26 -13.78 -14.36
CA LEU A 28 -7.95 -14.42 -14.50
C LEU A 28 -8.03 -15.83 -15.11
N SER A 29 -9.05 -16.61 -14.73
CA SER A 29 -9.28 -17.96 -15.30
C SER A 29 -9.72 -17.94 -16.76
N THR A 30 -10.40 -16.89 -17.22
CA THR A 30 -10.92 -16.78 -18.59
C THR A 30 -9.97 -16.11 -19.57
N CYS A 31 -8.99 -15.34 -19.08
CA CYS A 31 -8.00 -14.69 -19.95
C CYS A 31 -7.05 -15.66 -20.64
N GLY A 32 -6.92 -16.90 -20.13
CA GLY A 32 -6.10 -17.94 -20.76
C GLY A 32 -4.60 -17.76 -20.56
N HIS A 33 -4.18 -17.09 -19.48
CA HIS A 33 -2.77 -16.91 -19.12
C HIS A 33 -2.15 -18.22 -18.63
N ASP A 34 -1.08 -18.68 -19.27
CA ASP A 34 -0.35 -19.91 -18.87
C ASP A 34 0.38 -19.73 -17.53
N GLU A 35 0.82 -18.51 -17.23
CA GLU A 35 1.57 -18.14 -16.05
C GLU A 35 1.12 -16.78 -15.53
N ILE A 36 0.95 -16.68 -14.22
CA ILE A 36 0.61 -15.45 -13.51
C ILE A 36 1.68 -15.18 -12.46
N ILE A 37 2.19 -13.95 -12.47
CA ILE A 37 3.20 -13.46 -11.53
C ILE A 37 2.53 -12.46 -10.60
N VAL A 38 2.54 -12.77 -9.31
CA VAL A 38 2.01 -11.90 -8.26
C VAL A 38 3.16 -11.19 -7.58
N VAL A 39 3.07 -9.86 -7.50
CA VAL A 39 4.12 -9.01 -6.92
C VAL A 39 3.51 -8.14 -5.83
N ASP A 40 4.21 -8.03 -4.70
CA ASP A 40 3.96 -7.06 -3.62
C ASP A 40 2.59 -7.17 -2.92
N ILE A 41 1.89 -8.29 -3.11
CA ILE A 41 0.57 -8.47 -2.50
C ILE A 41 0.45 -9.86 -1.88
N ASN A 42 0.21 -9.88 -0.57
CA ASN A 42 -0.14 -11.08 0.15
C ASN A 42 -1.66 -11.22 0.23
N MET A 43 -2.25 -11.99 -0.69
CA MET A 43 -3.69 -12.26 -0.72
C MET A 43 -3.99 -13.66 -0.18
N GLU A 44 -4.97 -13.77 0.72
CA GLU A 44 -5.32 -15.04 1.38
C GLU A 44 -5.69 -16.15 0.39
N ASN A 45 -6.33 -15.80 -0.73
CA ASN A 45 -6.83 -16.73 -1.73
C ASN A 45 -6.00 -16.77 -3.02
N VAL A 46 -4.76 -16.26 -3.03
CA VAL A 46 -3.90 -16.30 -4.22
C VAL A 46 -3.63 -17.73 -4.72
N HIS A 47 -3.68 -18.72 -3.84
CA HIS A 47 -3.51 -20.14 -4.17
C HIS A 47 -4.58 -20.67 -5.14
N GLU A 48 -5.73 -19.99 -5.26
CA GLU A 48 -6.78 -20.34 -6.22
C GLU A 48 -6.29 -20.24 -7.67
N ILE A 49 -5.31 -19.39 -7.96
CA ILE A 49 -4.69 -19.24 -9.29
C ILE A 49 -4.07 -20.56 -9.77
N CYS A 50 -3.48 -21.35 -8.86
CA CYS A 50 -2.86 -22.64 -9.18
C CYS A 50 -3.81 -23.65 -9.82
N LYS A 51 -5.14 -23.42 -9.77
CA LYS A 51 -6.15 -24.27 -10.40
C LYS A 51 -6.20 -24.13 -11.92
N PHE A 52 -5.72 -23.01 -12.46
CA PHE A 52 -5.86 -22.70 -13.89
C PHE A 52 -4.61 -22.07 -14.53
N ALA A 53 -3.62 -21.62 -13.77
CA ALA A 53 -2.36 -21.08 -14.29
C ALA A 53 -1.15 -21.46 -13.42
N SER A 54 0.05 -21.41 -14.00
CA SER A 54 1.29 -21.49 -13.22
C SER A 54 1.45 -20.22 -12.38
N LEU A 55 1.75 -20.37 -11.09
CA LEU A 55 1.86 -19.23 -10.18
C LEU A 55 3.31 -18.97 -9.76
N ARG A 56 3.79 -17.73 -9.88
CA ARG A 56 4.99 -17.23 -9.20
C ARG A 56 4.66 -16.03 -8.31
N ILE A 57 5.34 -15.92 -7.18
CA ILE A 57 5.09 -14.88 -6.18
C ILE A 57 6.41 -14.24 -5.76
N TYR A 58 6.48 -12.90 -5.83
CA TYR A 58 7.57 -12.08 -5.32
C TYR A 58 7.02 -11.06 -4.35
N ASP A 59 7.29 -11.25 -3.06
CA ASP A 59 6.65 -10.48 -2.00
C ASP A 59 7.61 -10.26 -0.81
N HIS A 60 7.29 -9.34 0.08
CA HIS A 60 8.05 -9.06 1.30
C HIS A 60 7.17 -8.99 2.57
N HIS A 61 5.85 -9.12 2.42
CA HIS A 61 4.91 -9.09 3.54
C HIS A 61 4.99 -10.35 4.40
N ILE A 62 4.49 -10.26 5.64
CA ILE A 62 4.27 -11.42 6.52
C ILE A 62 3.31 -12.38 5.81
N SER A 63 3.79 -13.57 5.44
CA SER A 63 3.04 -14.54 4.65
C SER A 63 3.29 -15.98 5.14
N GLN A 64 2.49 -16.92 4.63
CA GLN A 64 2.72 -18.35 4.75
C GLN A 64 3.16 -18.92 3.40
N PRO A 65 3.95 -20.01 3.37
CA PRO A 65 4.33 -20.65 2.11
C PRO A 65 3.11 -21.07 1.29
N ILE A 66 3.19 -20.91 -0.04
CA ILE A 66 2.14 -21.31 -0.98
C ILE A 66 2.70 -22.46 -1.81
N ASN A 67 2.44 -23.67 -1.34
CA ASN A 67 3.09 -24.88 -1.86
C ASN A 67 2.75 -25.21 -3.32
N CYS A 68 1.63 -24.69 -3.85
CA CYS A 68 1.25 -24.90 -5.24
C CYS A 68 1.96 -23.94 -6.21
N ALA A 69 2.58 -22.87 -5.71
CA ALA A 69 3.31 -21.94 -6.54
C ALA A 69 4.59 -22.59 -7.08
N LYS A 70 4.88 -22.37 -8.36
CA LYS A 70 6.13 -22.77 -9.01
C LYS A 70 7.34 -22.08 -8.36
N GLU A 71 7.13 -20.86 -7.88
CA GLU A 71 8.08 -20.13 -7.05
C GLU A 71 7.32 -19.20 -6.10
N HIS A 72 7.68 -19.22 -4.81
CA HIS A 72 7.25 -18.22 -3.85
C HIS A 72 8.51 -17.67 -3.16
N TYR A 73 9.01 -16.55 -3.69
CA TYR A 73 10.21 -15.90 -3.18
C TYR A 73 9.81 -14.72 -2.30
N ASN A 74 9.75 -14.96 -1.00
CA ASN A 74 9.45 -13.96 0.01
C ASN A 74 10.44 -14.08 1.19
N PRO A 75 11.33 -13.07 1.39
CA PRO A 75 12.35 -13.09 2.44
C PRO A 75 11.85 -13.39 3.86
N TYR A 76 10.62 -13.01 4.15
CA TYR A 76 10.01 -13.28 5.44
C TYR A 76 9.94 -14.79 5.76
N LEU A 77 9.77 -15.64 4.74
CA LEU A 77 9.66 -17.09 4.90
C LEU A 77 10.93 -17.76 5.45
N TRP A 78 12.09 -17.09 5.34
CA TRP A 78 13.36 -17.53 5.91
C TRP A 78 13.93 -16.55 6.95
N GLY A 79 13.10 -15.67 7.50
CA GLY A 79 13.46 -14.79 8.61
C GLY A 79 14.19 -13.51 8.22
N GLU A 80 14.23 -13.17 6.93
CA GLU A 80 14.79 -11.91 6.44
C GLU A 80 13.69 -10.85 6.27
N LYS A 81 14.10 -9.57 6.31
CA LYS A 81 13.21 -8.43 6.08
C LYS A 81 13.78 -7.57 5.00
N PHE A 82 13.00 -7.35 3.95
CA PHE A 82 13.37 -6.48 2.85
C PHE A 82 12.46 -5.25 2.86
N PRO A 83 12.98 -4.08 2.48
CA PRO A 83 12.24 -2.82 2.60
C PRO A 83 11.08 -2.72 1.61
N SER A 84 11.11 -3.45 0.50
CA SER A 84 10.11 -3.41 -0.57
C SER A 84 10.19 -4.60 -1.51
N ALA A 85 9.12 -4.91 -2.25
CA ALA A 85 9.11 -5.94 -3.29
C ALA A 85 10.10 -5.66 -4.43
N THR A 86 10.39 -4.39 -4.75
CA THR A 86 11.41 -4.05 -5.76
C THR A 86 12.81 -4.51 -5.33
N THR A 87 13.10 -4.48 -4.02
CA THR A 87 14.35 -5.00 -3.46
C THR A 87 14.39 -6.53 -3.55
N VAL A 88 13.26 -7.20 -3.34
CA VAL A 88 13.11 -8.65 -3.50
C VAL A 88 13.44 -9.08 -4.94
N ILE A 89 12.83 -8.42 -5.92
CA ILE A 89 13.08 -8.67 -7.35
C ILE A 89 14.54 -8.40 -7.70
N MET A 90 15.08 -7.25 -7.27
CA MET A 90 16.47 -6.88 -7.53
C MET A 90 17.44 -7.96 -7.03
N LYS A 91 17.28 -8.42 -5.79
CA LYS A 91 18.14 -9.47 -5.21
C LYS A 91 17.94 -10.82 -5.89
N ARG A 92 16.69 -11.23 -6.10
CA ARG A 92 16.34 -12.53 -6.70
C ARG A 92 16.94 -12.73 -8.09
N PHE A 93 16.96 -11.67 -8.89
CA PHE A 93 17.43 -11.71 -10.27
C PHE A 93 18.83 -11.11 -10.44
N CYS A 94 19.53 -10.84 -9.33
CA CYS A 94 20.88 -10.24 -9.33
C CYS A 94 20.96 -8.97 -10.20
N MET A 95 19.93 -8.13 -10.15
CA MET A 95 19.86 -6.88 -10.88
C MET A 95 20.65 -5.80 -10.16
N GLU A 96 21.22 -4.88 -10.93
CA GLU A 96 21.74 -3.64 -10.36
C GLU A 96 20.60 -2.76 -9.85
N ALA A 97 20.84 -2.08 -8.74
CA ALA A 97 19.89 -1.10 -8.23
C ALA A 97 19.72 0.06 -9.20
N ASN A 98 18.48 0.48 -9.41
CA ASN A 98 18.11 1.61 -10.26
C ASN A 98 17.01 2.44 -9.59
N TYR A 99 16.54 3.48 -10.27
CA TYR A 99 15.54 4.36 -9.70
C TYR A 99 14.23 3.64 -9.34
N LEU A 100 13.81 2.58 -10.04
CA LEU A 100 12.62 1.81 -9.69
C LEU A 100 12.77 1.13 -8.31
N VAL A 101 13.96 0.62 -8.00
CA VAL A 101 14.25 0.06 -6.68
C VAL A 101 14.15 1.14 -5.61
N ALA A 102 14.76 2.31 -5.85
CA ALA A 102 14.68 3.43 -4.92
C ALA A 102 13.25 3.94 -4.71
N LEU A 103 12.46 4.09 -5.78
CA LEU A 103 11.05 4.47 -5.68
C LEU A 103 10.24 3.46 -4.86
N GLY A 104 10.46 2.16 -5.04
CA GLY A 104 9.79 1.13 -4.22
C GLY A 104 10.17 1.19 -2.74
N ILE A 105 11.46 1.40 -2.43
CA ILE A 105 11.91 1.59 -1.03
C ILE A 105 11.23 2.80 -0.39
N ILE A 106 11.18 3.93 -1.11
CA ILE A 106 10.53 5.17 -0.64
C ILE A 106 9.01 4.98 -0.53
N GLY A 107 8.37 4.29 -1.47
CA GLY A 107 6.93 4.01 -1.47
C GLY A 107 6.46 3.31 -0.20
N ASP A 108 7.12 2.21 0.16
CA ASP A 108 6.67 1.37 1.28
C ASP A 108 6.99 1.97 2.67
N ASN A 109 8.05 2.77 2.74
CA ASN A 109 8.60 3.24 4.01
C ASN A 109 8.40 4.75 4.25
N GLY A 110 8.15 5.52 3.19
CA GLY A 110 8.17 6.98 3.21
C GLY A 110 9.51 7.53 3.69
N PRO A 111 9.53 8.68 4.39
CA PRO A 111 10.76 9.27 4.95
C PRO A 111 11.53 8.35 5.91
N ARG A 112 10.85 7.36 6.53
CA ARG A 112 11.53 6.38 7.42
C ARG A 112 12.51 5.47 6.67
N CYS A 113 12.48 5.44 5.34
CA CYS A 113 13.50 4.71 4.59
C CYS A 113 14.93 5.21 4.90
N MET A 114 15.10 6.47 5.32
CA MET A 114 16.41 7.03 5.71
C MET A 114 17.06 6.32 6.91
N GLU A 115 16.28 5.58 7.68
CA GLU A 115 16.74 4.82 8.86
C GLU A 115 17.16 3.37 8.51
N LEU A 116 16.97 2.96 7.25
CA LEU A 116 17.24 1.60 6.78
C LEU A 116 18.65 1.49 6.19
N ASP A 117 19.27 0.31 6.32
CA ASP A 117 20.56 0.03 5.68
C ASP A 117 20.48 0.16 4.15
N GLU A 118 19.33 -0.19 3.56
CA GLU A 118 19.06 -0.06 2.13
C GLU A 118 18.92 1.40 1.65
N TYR A 119 18.92 2.39 2.55
CA TYR A 119 18.95 3.80 2.14
C TYR A 119 20.19 4.14 1.29
N GLU A 120 21.27 3.38 1.41
CA GLU A 120 22.43 3.49 0.52
C GLU A 120 22.05 3.30 -0.96
N ILE A 121 21.04 2.47 -1.27
CA ILE A 121 20.52 2.32 -2.63
C ILE A 121 19.89 3.62 -3.11
N VAL A 122 19.05 4.24 -2.27
CA VAL A 122 18.37 5.51 -2.58
C VAL A 122 19.40 6.61 -2.81
N LYS A 123 20.42 6.73 -1.94
CA LYS A 123 21.49 7.74 -2.11
C LYS A 123 22.25 7.59 -3.41
N ARG A 124 22.62 6.37 -3.81
CA ARG A 124 23.31 6.12 -5.09
C ARG A 124 22.46 6.51 -6.29
N VAL A 125 21.15 6.28 -6.21
CA VAL A 125 20.21 6.73 -7.26
C VAL A 125 20.13 8.25 -7.28
N MET A 126 20.01 8.92 -6.13
CA MET A 126 20.01 10.38 -6.07
C MET A 126 21.27 10.99 -6.69
N GLU A 127 22.45 10.43 -6.40
CA GLU A 127 23.72 10.85 -7.00
C GLU A 127 23.76 10.61 -8.52
N LYS A 128 23.34 9.40 -8.95
CA LYS A 128 23.38 9.01 -10.37
C LYS A 128 22.42 9.82 -11.23
N GLU A 129 21.21 10.06 -10.73
CA GLU A 129 20.15 10.80 -11.45
C GLU A 129 20.23 12.31 -11.19
N ASN A 130 21.12 12.77 -10.29
CA ASN A 130 21.27 14.17 -9.87
C ASN A 130 19.95 14.79 -9.37
N VAL A 131 19.27 14.09 -8.46
CA VAL A 131 17.97 14.48 -7.89
C VAL A 131 18.00 14.48 -6.36
N SER A 132 17.12 15.27 -5.73
CA SER A 132 16.95 15.27 -4.29
C SER A 132 16.06 14.12 -3.80
N PHE A 133 16.09 13.85 -2.50
CA PHE A 133 15.16 12.92 -1.87
C PHE A 133 13.71 13.39 -2.06
N ASP A 134 13.45 14.68 -1.80
CA ASP A 134 12.12 15.29 -1.95
C ASP A 134 11.56 15.13 -3.37
N TYR A 135 12.44 15.18 -4.39
CA TYR A 135 12.03 14.93 -5.77
C TYR A 135 11.57 13.47 -5.97
N LEU A 136 12.33 12.49 -5.46
CA LEU A 136 11.93 11.08 -5.53
C LEU A 136 10.66 10.80 -4.73
N GLU A 137 10.52 11.38 -3.54
CA GLU A 137 9.30 11.29 -2.74
C GLU A 137 8.10 11.89 -3.48
N ASN A 138 8.26 13.03 -4.15
CA ASN A 138 7.23 13.61 -4.99
C ASN A 138 6.84 12.68 -6.16
N VAL A 139 7.82 12.06 -6.83
CA VAL A 139 7.56 11.07 -7.90
C VAL A 139 6.75 9.88 -7.37
N VAL A 140 7.07 9.36 -6.19
CA VAL A 140 6.26 8.32 -5.52
C VAL A 140 4.83 8.81 -5.26
N GLN A 141 4.67 10.03 -4.74
CA GLN A 141 3.34 10.60 -4.47
C GLN A 141 2.50 10.75 -5.75
N LEU A 142 3.15 11.10 -6.87
CA LEU A 142 2.51 11.17 -8.18
C LEU A 142 2.02 9.79 -8.63
N LEU A 143 2.85 8.73 -8.55
CA LEU A 143 2.44 7.37 -8.92
C LEU A 143 1.28 6.87 -8.05
N ASP A 144 1.35 7.09 -6.73
CA ASP A 144 0.31 6.72 -5.78
C ASP A 144 -1.02 7.44 -6.00
N SER A 145 -0.99 8.63 -6.63
CA SER A 145 -2.17 9.48 -6.76
C SER A 145 -3.33 8.77 -7.47
N SER A 146 -3.03 7.92 -8.46
CA SER A 146 -4.05 7.13 -9.19
C SER A 146 -4.79 6.16 -8.26
N TYR A 147 -4.07 5.46 -7.38
CA TYR A 147 -4.66 4.60 -6.37
C TYR A 147 -5.53 5.41 -5.39
N ARG A 148 -5.02 6.56 -4.94
CA ARG A 148 -5.69 7.41 -3.95
C ARG A 148 -7.01 7.99 -4.48
N VAL A 149 -7.09 8.35 -5.76
CA VAL A 149 -8.34 8.81 -6.41
C VAL A 149 -9.26 7.67 -6.86
N GLY A 150 -8.83 6.41 -6.75
CA GLY A 150 -9.62 5.25 -7.20
C GLY A 150 -9.55 4.98 -8.71
N ASP A 151 -8.54 5.52 -9.40
CA ASP A 151 -8.30 5.29 -10.83
C ASP A 151 -7.51 4.00 -11.06
N ARG A 152 -8.21 2.85 -11.07
CA ARG A 152 -7.60 1.52 -11.30
C ARG A 152 -6.89 1.41 -12.63
N ARG A 153 -7.47 1.99 -13.68
CA ARG A 153 -6.85 2.01 -15.01
C ARG A 153 -5.54 2.80 -14.97
N GLY A 154 -5.55 3.95 -14.33
CA GLY A 154 -4.36 4.76 -14.09
C GLY A 154 -3.26 4.01 -13.35
N VAL A 155 -3.60 3.22 -12.32
CA VAL A 155 -2.62 2.37 -11.61
C VAL A 155 -1.94 1.37 -12.56
N ILE A 156 -2.71 0.73 -13.44
CA ILE A 156 -2.16 -0.22 -14.42
C ILE A 156 -1.27 0.50 -15.44
N GLU A 157 -1.72 1.65 -15.95
CA GLU A 157 -0.97 2.45 -16.94
C GLU A 157 0.32 3.06 -16.34
N ASN A 158 0.34 3.35 -15.03
CA ASN A 158 1.52 3.90 -14.34
C ASN A 158 2.74 2.98 -14.42
N VAL A 159 2.57 1.67 -14.60
CA VAL A 159 3.69 0.74 -14.80
C VAL A 159 4.48 1.13 -16.06
N HIS A 160 3.78 1.42 -17.16
CA HIS A 160 4.44 1.84 -18.40
C HIS A 160 5.11 3.20 -18.27
N LEU A 161 4.49 4.13 -17.55
CA LEU A 161 5.07 5.44 -17.28
C LEU A 161 6.33 5.34 -16.41
N ALA A 162 6.29 4.50 -15.37
CA ALA A 162 7.43 4.27 -14.49
C ALA A 162 8.64 3.71 -15.24
N LEU A 163 8.43 2.93 -16.30
CA LEU A 163 9.49 2.40 -17.15
C LEU A 163 10.12 3.45 -18.10
N GLN A 164 9.46 4.59 -18.32
CA GLN A 164 9.98 5.65 -19.19
C GLN A 164 11.04 6.49 -18.47
N GLY A 165 10.80 6.84 -17.21
CA GLY A 165 11.77 7.53 -16.38
C GLY A 165 11.15 8.43 -15.32
N LEU A 166 11.99 8.98 -14.43
CA LEU A 166 11.55 9.89 -13.38
C LEU A 166 10.92 11.18 -13.95
N GLU A 167 11.48 11.71 -15.02
CA GLU A 167 11.01 12.95 -15.65
C GLU A 167 9.63 12.78 -16.29
N ASP A 168 9.38 11.65 -16.96
CA ASP A 168 8.07 11.34 -17.55
C ASP A 168 6.98 11.26 -16.47
N ILE A 169 7.29 10.64 -15.33
CA ILE A 169 6.36 10.57 -14.19
C ILE A 169 6.11 11.97 -13.62
N ALA A 170 7.18 12.76 -13.42
CA ALA A 170 7.10 14.10 -12.83
C ALA A 170 6.30 15.09 -13.70
N ASN A 171 6.27 14.89 -15.02
CA ASN A 171 5.59 15.76 -15.98
C ASN A 171 4.23 15.22 -16.46
N GLU A 172 3.78 14.07 -15.96
CA GLU A 172 2.48 13.51 -16.36
C GLU A 172 1.32 14.30 -15.75
N ASN A 173 0.66 15.09 -16.59
CA ASN A 173 -0.46 15.96 -16.23
C ASN A 173 -1.60 15.23 -15.50
N ARG A 174 -1.89 13.97 -15.87
CA ARG A 174 -2.91 13.17 -15.18
C ARG A 174 -2.54 12.90 -13.72
N LEU A 175 -1.26 12.59 -13.45
CA LEU A 175 -0.78 12.33 -12.10
C LEU A 175 -0.72 13.61 -11.27
N ILE A 176 -0.24 14.71 -11.85
CA ILE A 176 -0.22 16.02 -11.20
C ILE A 176 -1.64 16.42 -10.76
N ARG A 177 -2.61 16.33 -11.67
CA ARG A 177 -4.01 16.63 -11.36
C ARG A 177 -4.59 15.72 -10.29
N SER A 178 -4.25 14.43 -10.33
CA SER A 178 -4.72 13.46 -9.34
C SER A 178 -4.11 13.74 -7.96
N ALA A 179 -2.82 14.07 -7.89
CA ALA A 179 -2.15 14.46 -6.66
C ALA A 179 -2.74 15.75 -6.06
N ASP A 180 -3.06 16.74 -6.89
CA ASP A 180 -3.75 17.96 -6.45
C ASP A 180 -5.13 17.69 -5.84
N ILE A 181 -5.91 16.77 -6.44
CA ILE A 181 -7.21 16.35 -5.91
C ILE A 181 -7.04 15.67 -4.55
N VAL A 182 -6.06 14.77 -4.43
CA VAL A 182 -5.72 14.09 -3.18
C VAL A 182 -5.35 15.08 -2.10
N GLU A 183 -4.44 16.03 -2.38
CA GLU A 183 -3.97 16.98 -1.39
C GLU A 183 -5.09 17.91 -0.90
N LYS A 184 -5.95 18.39 -1.81
CA LYS A 184 -7.12 19.20 -1.45
C LYS A 184 -8.09 18.42 -0.56
N GLU A 185 -8.37 17.16 -0.89
CA GLU A 185 -9.29 16.34 -0.09
C GLU A 185 -8.69 16.01 1.28
N VAL A 186 -7.38 15.71 1.36
CA VAL A 186 -6.69 15.48 2.64
C VAL A 186 -6.75 16.72 3.53
N ASN A 187 -6.38 17.90 3.01
CA ASN A 187 -6.36 19.13 3.79
C ASN A 187 -7.75 19.51 4.33
N LYS A 188 -8.79 19.36 3.49
CA LYS A 188 -10.20 19.52 3.89
C LYS A 188 -10.59 18.68 5.12
N TRP A 189 -10.02 17.49 5.29
CA TRP A 189 -10.36 16.58 6.39
C TRP A 189 -9.47 16.75 7.62
N VAL A 190 -8.17 16.99 7.43
CA VAL A 190 -7.22 17.20 8.52
C VAL A 190 -7.63 18.38 9.40
N GLU A 191 -8.13 19.46 8.79
CA GLU A 191 -8.61 20.66 9.50
C GLU A 191 -9.84 20.42 10.39
N LYS A 192 -10.54 19.30 10.23
CA LYS A 192 -11.79 18.97 10.95
C LYS A 192 -11.58 18.01 12.13
N ALA A 193 -10.34 17.58 12.38
CA ALA A 193 -10.07 16.65 13.47
C ALA A 193 -10.25 17.32 14.84
N ASN A 194 -10.84 16.59 15.77
CA ASN A 194 -11.06 17.02 17.14
C ASN A 194 -10.04 16.35 18.07
N PHE A 195 -9.48 17.10 19.00
CA PHE A 195 -8.52 16.57 19.97
C PHE A 195 -9.20 16.25 21.30
N ILE A 196 -9.05 15.01 21.77
CA ILE A 196 -9.60 14.52 23.04
C ILE A 196 -8.55 13.63 23.71
N ASN A 197 -8.03 14.02 24.89
CA ASN A 197 -7.11 13.21 25.70
C ASN A 197 -5.94 12.57 24.91
N ASN A 198 -5.18 13.36 24.14
CA ASN A 198 -4.08 12.89 23.26
C ASN A 198 -4.50 12.07 22.05
N ILE A 199 -5.80 12.02 21.76
CA ILE A 199 -6.37 11.34 20.60
C ILE A 199 -6.92 12.39 19.63
N LEU A 200 -6.44 12.35 18.38
CA LEU A 200 -7.00 13.08 17.26
C LEU A 200 -8.12 12.24 16.63
N MET A 201 -9.35 12.62 16.89
CA MET A 201 -10.56 11.97 16.40
C MET A 201 -11.05 12.67 15.13
N LEU A 202 -11.26 11.91 14.06
CA LEU A 202 -11.83 12.43 12.83
C LEU A 202 -12.89 11.48 12.29
N ARG A 203 -14.05 12.05 11.96
CA ARG A 203 -15.08 11.39 11.16
C ARG A 203 -15.13 12.07 9.80
N MET A 204 -15.02 11.29 8.74
CA MET A 204 -15.00 11.77 7.37
C MET A 204 -15.89 10.92 6.45
N GLN A 205 -16.21 11.47 5.28
CA GLN A 205 -16.89 10.76 4.21
C GLN A 205 -16.19 11.06 2.90
N SER A 206 -15.39 10.13 2.42
CA SER A 206 -14.69 10.23 1.14
C SER A 206 -14.50 8.86 0.51
N ASN A 207 -14.91 8.70 -0.74
CA ASN A 207 -14.69 7.47 -1.49
C ASN A 207 -13.23 7.29 -1.94
N MET A 208 -12.37 8.29 -1.73
CA MET A 208 -10.94 8.22 -2.02
C MET A 208 -10.19 7.32 -1.02
N ASN A 209 -9.08 6.73 -1.46
CA ASN A 209 -8.23 5.85 -0.62
C ASN A 209 -7.17 6.66 0.12
N ILE A 210 -7.63 7.59 0.96
CA ILE A 210 -6.77 8.58 1.65
C ILE A 210 -6.77 8.47 3.17
N ILE A 211 -7.54 7.55 3.77
CA ILE A 211 -7.71 7.46 5.23
C ILE A 211 -6.37 7.32 5.97
N SER A 212 -5.44 6.53 5.42
CA SER A 212 -4.09 6.34 5.99
C SER A 212 -3.21 7.60 5.86
N LEU A 213 -3.39 8.37 4.78
CA LEU A 213 -2.67 9.62 4.54
C LEU A 213 -3.18 10.72 5.48
N VAL A 214 -4.49 10.82 5.65
CA VAL A 214 -5.13 11.72 6.62
C VAL A 214 -4.64 11.40 8.04
N ALA A 215 -4.71 10.13 8.46
CA ALA A 215 -4.24 9.72 9.78
C ALA A 215 -2.74 10.00 10.00
N ARG A 216 -1.89 9.81 8.97
CA ARG A 216 -0.46 10.15 9.02
C ARG A 216 -0.25 11.65 9.20
N ARG A 217 -0.98 12.49 8.44
CA ARG A 217 -0.88 13.95 8.54
C ARG A 217 -1.30 14.46 9.91
N LEU A 218 -2.34 13.86 10.50
CA LEU A 218 -2.82 14.22 11.84
C LEU A 218 -1.76 14.04 12.94
N VAL A 219 -1.04 12.91 12.93
CA VAL A 219 0.01 12.65 13.94
C VAL A 219 1.40 13.18 13.54
N TRP A 220 1.54 13.84 12.39
CA TRP A 220 2.83 14.30 11.89
C TRP A 220 3.43 15.33 12.85
N GLY A 221 4.65 15.09 13.33
CA GLY A 221 5.35 15.99 14.24
C GLY A 221 4.82 16.01 15.68
N ASN A 222 3.84 15.16 16.01
CA ASN A 222 3.19 15.13 17.31
C ASN A 222 3.44 13.83 18.07
N VAL A 223 4.55 13.77 18.81
CA VAL A 223 4.90 12.62 19.67
C VAL A 223 3.87 12.42 20.78
N GLY A 224 3.57 11.16 21.10
CA GLY A 224 2.58 10.76 22.10
C GLY A 224 1.12 10.78 21.63
N GLN A 225 0.85 11.20 20.39
CA GLN A 225 -0.52 11.29 19.87
C GLN A 225 -0.96 10.03 19.14
N THR A 226 -2.28 9.81 19.14
CA THR A 226 -2.93 8.76 18.37
C THR A 226 -4.04 9.35 17.53
N ALA A 227 -4.02 9.14 16.22
CA ALA A 227 -5.16 9.46 15.35
C ALA A 227 -6.09 8.27 15.23
N VAL A 228 -7.39 8.52 15.37
CA VAL A 228 -8.47 7.58 15.04
C VAL A 228 -9.34 8.25 14.00
N VAL A 229 -9.34 7.69 12.79
CA VAL A 229 -10.08 8.20 11.65
C VAL A 229 -11.13 7.18 11.26
N LEU A 230 -12.40 7.59 11.25
CA LEU A 230 -13.51 6.83 10.69
C LEU A 230 -13.91 7.46 9.35
N ASN A 231 -13.83 6.70 8.26
CA ASN A 231 -14.28 7.09 6.94
C ASN A 231 -15.53 6.29 6.56
N GLU A 232 -16.65 6.96 6.41
CA GLU A 232 -17.93 6.36 6.04
C GLU A 232 -18.12 6.43 4.51
N LYS A 233 -17.50 5.52 3.77
CA LYS A 233 -17.66 5.43 2.30
C LYS A 233 -19.08 5.02 1.91
N ASP A 234 -19.42 5.15 0.64
CA ASP A 234 -20.79 4.84 0.19
C ASP A 234 -21.15 3.36 0.34
N ASP A 235 -20.18 2.45 0.15
CA ASP A 235 -20.35 1.00 0.15
C ASP A 235 -19.95 0.31 1.47
N LYS A 236 -19.07 0.93 2.25
CA LYS A 236 -18.48 0.36 3.47
C LYS A 236 -18.03 1.45 4.44
N ASP A 237 -17.65 1.06 5.64
CA ASP A 237 -16.93 1.95 6.55
C ASP A 237 -15.47 1.50 6.67
N GLU A 238 -14.57 2.44 6.91
CA GLU A 238 -13.16 2.18 7.14
C GLU A 238 -12.75 2.87 8.44
N LEU A 239 -12.07 2.13 9.33
CA LEU A 239 -11.47 2.69 10.53
C LEU A 239 -9.96 2.57 10.42
N TYR A 240 -9.24 3.68 10.61
CA TYR A 240 -7.79 3.71 10.63
C TYR A 240 -7.29 4.33 11.93
N VAL A 241 -6.39 3.63 12.60
CA VAL A 241 -5.76 4.08 13.84
C VAL A 241 -4.26 4.16 13.61
N ARG A 242 -3.66 5.29 13.97
CA ARG A 242 -2.21 5.46 13.94
C ARG A 242 -1.74 6.05 15.25
N SER A 243 -0.81 5.39 15.91
CA SER A 243 -0.15 5.92 17.10
C SER A 243 1.32 6.17 16.83
N THR A 244 1.93 7.10 17.54
CA THR A 244 3.38 7.25 17.56
C THR A 244 4.05 6.37 18.62
N GLU A 245 3.29 5.85 19.60
CA GLU A 245 3.85 5.16 20.77
C GLU A 245 3.12 3.86 21.16
N LYS A 246 1.79 3.81 20.99
CA LYS A 246 0.98 2.68 21.48
C LYS A 246 1.09 1.47 20.57
N ASP A 247 1.07 0.29 21.20
CA ASP A 247 0.87 -0.99 20.52
C ASP A 247 -0.63 -1.23 20.28
N LEU A 248 -1.01 -1.27 19.01
CA LEU A 248 -2.37 -1.41 18.53
C LEU A 248 -2.68 -2.85 18.07
N SER A 249 -1.77 -3.81 18.25
CA SER A 249 -1.95 -5.21 17.82
C SER A 249 -3.18 -5.88 18.44
N ILE A 250 -3.57 -5.44 19.64
CA ILE A 250 -4.80 -5.90 20.31
C ILE A 250 -6.06 -5.47 19.56
N ILE A 251 -6.06 -4.31 18.90
CA ILE A 251 -7.18 -3.82 18.09
C ILE A 251 -7.33 -4.67 16.84
N ILE A 252 -6.23 -5.00 16.16
CA ILE A 252 -6.23 -5.91 15.00
C ILE A 252 -6.86 -7.25 15.38
N SER A 253 -6.40 -7.83 16.49
CA SER A 253 -6.90 -9.11 17.01
C SER A 253 -8.40 -9.04 17.34
N ARG A 254 -8.86 -7.92 17.92
CA ARG A 254 -10.26 -7.69 18.26
C ARG A 254 -11.12 -7.54 17.01
N ALA A 255 -10.68 -6.78 16.00
CA ALA A 255 -11.37 -6.64 14.72
C ALA A 255 -11.57 -8.00 14.03
N LYS A 256 -10.50 -8.81 13.96
CA LYS A 256 -10.58 -10.17 13.38
C LYS A 256 -11.55 -11.08 14.14
N LYS A 257 -11.63 -10.98 15.47
CA LYS A 257 -12.63 -11.73 16.27
C LYS A 257 -14.08 -11.33 15.97
N PHE A 258 -14.31 -10.09 15.56
CA PHE A 258 -15.62 -9.64 15.08
C PHE A 258 -15.92 -10.03 13.63
N GLY A 259 -14.99 -10.71 12.94
CA GLY A 259 -15.13 -11.10 11.55
C GLY A 259 -14.83 -9.96 10.55
N TYR A 260 -14.20 -8.87 10.99
CA TYR A 260 -13.83 -7.77 10.11
C TYR A 260 -12.47 -8.00 9.44
N ASN A 261 -12.31 -7.47 8.23
CA ASN A 261 -11.03 -7.45 7.55
C ASN A 261 -10.15 -6.37 8.19
N ALA A 262 -9.06 -6.80 8.83
CA ALA A 262 -8.17 -5.92 9.56
C ALA A 262 -6.70 -6.32 9.40
N GLY A 263 -5.84 -5.31 9.27
CA GLY A 263 -4.40 -5.46 9.16
C GLY A 263 -3.65 -4.26 9.73
N GLY A 264 -2.33 -4.34 9.74
CA GLY A 264 -1.49 -3.26 10.26
C GLY A 264 -0.17 -3.73 10.85
N LYS A 265 0.46 -2.83 11.60
CA LYS A 265 1.71 -3.03 12.32
C LYS A 265 1.48 -2.69 13.80
N ARG A 266 2.54 -2.71 14.62
CA ARG A 266 2.46 -2.37 16.04
C ARG A 266 1.79 -1.01 16.26
N GLU A 267 2.12 -0.02 15.44
CA GLU A 267 1.71 1.37 15.62
C GLU A 267 0.59 1.83 14.67
N VAL A 268 0.04 0.91 13.86
CA VAL A 268 -0.95 1.21 12.82
C VAL A 268 -1.99 0.10 12.71
N VAL A 269 -3.26 0.45 12.58
CA VAL A 269 -4.36 -0.48 12.28
C VAL A 269 -5.26 0.11 11.20
N GLY A 270 -5.57 -0.69 10.18
CA GLY A 270 -6.66 -0.44 9.25
C GLY A 270 -7.70 -1.53 9.36
N VAL A 271 -8.98 -1.16 9.37
CA VAL A 271 -10.12 -2.07 9.42
C VAL A 271 -11.13 -1.66 8.36
N VAL A 272 -11.58 -2.62 7.56
CA VAL A 272 -12.71 -2.47 6.64
C VAL A 272 -13.93 -3.12 7.28
N LEU A 273 -15.02 -2.37 7.37
CA LEU A 273 -16.25 -2.75 8.07
C LEU A 273 -17.45 -2.71 7.12
N PRO A 274 -18.47 -3.55 7.34
CA PRO A 274 -19.77 -3.38 6.71
C PRO A 274 -20.32 -1.96 6.96
N LYS A 275 -21.09 -1.45 5.99
CA LYS A 275 -21.67 -0.11 6.09
C LYS A 275 -22.52 0.05 7.36
N GLY A 276 -22.25 1.09 8.15
CA GLY A 276 -22.96 1.42 9.38
C GLY A 276 -22.37 0.80 10.65
N GLU A 277 -21.38 -0.09 10.55
CA GLU A 277 -20.71 -0.69 11.72
C GLU A 277 -19.55 0.17 12.26
N GLY A 278 -19.14 1.22 11.54
CA GLY A 278 -17.98 2.05 11.88
C GLY A 278 -18.04 2.66 13.28
N GLU A 279 -19.16 3.30 13.65
CA GLU A 279 -19.31 3.91 14.97
C GLU A 279 -19.26 2.89 16.12
N LYS A 280 -19.87 1.72 15.90
CA LYS A 280 -19.89 0.64 16.90
C LYS A 280 -18.48 0.12 17.16
N PHE A 281 -17.71 -0.12 16.11
CA PHE A 281 -16.33 -0.58 16.26
C PHE A 281 -15.40 0.50 16.80
N MET A 282 -15.61 1.77 16.43
CA MET A 282 -14.85 2.91 16.98
C MET A 282 -14.94 2.99 18.51
N LYS A 283 -16.10 2.68 19.11
CA LYS A 283 -16.25 2.61 20.57
C LYS A 283 -15.33 1.54 21.19
N HIS A 284 -15.22 0.36 20.57
CA HIS A 284 -14.30 -0.68 21.02
C HIS A 284 -12.82 -0.30 20.88
N VAL A 285 -12.49 0.52 19.89
CA VAL A 285 -11.14 1.09 19.77
C VAL A 285 -10.87 2.06 20.90
N LEU A 286 -11.80 2.98 21.18
CA LEU A 286 -11.66 3.95 22.26
C LEU A 286 -11.51 3.30 23.64
N GLU A 287 -12.24 2.22 23.93
CA GLU A 287 -12.07 1.42 25.15
C GLU A 287 -10.64 0.89 25.37
N VAL A 288 -9.89 0.69 24.28
CA VAL A 288 -8.53 0.12 24.33
C VAL A 288 -7.48 1.21 24.43
N ILE A 289 -7.72 2.36 23.78
CA ILE A 289 -6.70 3.42 23.65
C ILE A 289 -6.87 4.55 24.66
N MET A 290 -8.04 4.72 25.28
CA MET A 290 -8.26 5.67 26.38
C MET A 290 -7.84 5.05 27.71
#